data_AF-A0A6S5TCA9-F1
#
_entry.id   AF-A0A6S5TCA9-F1
#
_cell.length_a   1.000
_cell.length_b   1.000
_cell.length_c   1.000
_cell.angle_alpha   90.00
_cell.angle_beta   90.00
_cell.angle_gamma   90.00
#
_symmetry.space_group_name_H-M   'P 1'
#
loop_
_entity.id
_entity.type
_entity.pdbx_description
1 polymer ?
#
loop_
_entity_poly.entity_id
_entity_poly.type
_entity_poly.pdbx_seq_one_letter_code
_entity_poly.pdbx_strand_id
1 'polypeptide(L)'
;MAKNRGWSTPPSMFTGVVEEQLSQRVRVIAMAMLNEIVLRSPVDTGRFRGNNIVSVGGPVYTATENLDKSGGETIQRGLSAMSGLEPYTQVFIQNNLPYAGPLEDGHSKQAPAGIYAVSFNGVSQAYS
;
A
#
# COMPACT_ATOMS: atom_id res chain seq x y z
N MET A 1 43.33 32.77 6.94
CA MET A 1 42.26 32.47 5.97
C MET A 1 41.28 31.50 6.62
N ALA A 2 40.05 31.92 6.88
CA ALA A 2 39.05 31.04 7.49
C ALA A 2 38.64 29.97 6.46
N LYS A 3 38.88 28.68 6.78
CA LYS A 3 38.33 27.56 6.01
C LYS A 3 36.81 27.69 6.04
N ASN A 4 36.18 27.87 4.87
CA ASN A 4 34.72 27.89 4.75
C ASN A 4 34.18 26.61 5.39
N ARG A 5 33.48 26.73 6.53
CA ARG A 5 32.84 25.62 7.25
C ARG A 5 31.51 25.19 6.60
N GLY A 6 31.37 25.43 5.31
CA GLY A 6 30.15 25.14 4.52
C GLY A 6 30.29 23.84 3.74
N TRP A 7 29.15 23.30 3.32
CA TRP A 7 29.09 22.14 2.44
C TRP A 7 29.83 22.41 1.13
N SER A 8 30.66 21.46 0.68
CA SER A 8 31.36 21.52 -0.62
C SER A 8 30.41 21.31 -1.81
N THR A 9 29.25 20.70 -1.57
CA THR A 9 28.18 20.49 -2.55
C THR A 9 26.86 20.94 -1.92
N PRO A 10 26.10 21.86 -2.53
CA PRO A 10 24.84 22.33 -1.97
C PRO A 10 23.85 21.17 -1.77
N PRO A 11 23.21 21.03 -0.59
CA PRO A 11 22.23 19.98 -0.34
C PRO A 11 21.06 19.94 -1.35
N SER A 12 20.68 21.08 -1.92
CA SER A 12 19.63 21.17 -2.95
C SER A 12 19.95 20.42 -4.24
N MET A 13 21.23 20.14 -4.51
CA MET A 13 21.64 19.33 -5.67
C MET A 13 21.23 17.86 -5.53
N PHE A 14 20.90 17.40 -4.32
CA PHE A 14 20.46 16.03 -4.05
C PHE A 14 18.94 15.85 -4.11
N THR A 15 18.16 16.93 -4.24
CA THR A 15 16.70 16.89 -4.17
C THR A 15 16.09 15.88 -5.14
N GLY A 16 16.51 15.87 -6.42
CA GLY A 16 15.97 14.93 -7.40
C GLY A 16 16.27 13.46 -7.07
N VAL A 17 17.43 13.17 -6.49
CA VAL A 17 17.79 11.82 -6.03
C VAL A 17 16.90 11.40 -4.86
N VAL A 18 16.70 12.31 -3.90
CA VAL A 18 15.83 12.05 -2.74
C VAL A 18 14.38 11.84 -3.19
N GLU A 19 13.89 12.62 -4.15
CA GLU A 19 12.55 12.48 -4.71
C GLU A 19 12.35 11.14 -5.42
N GLU A 20 13.30 10.73 -6.25
CA GLU A 20 13.26 9.42 -6.90
C GLU A 20 13.27 8.27 -5.88
N GLN A 21 14.18 8.33 -4.90
CA GLN A 21 14.27 7.33 -3.84
C GLN A 21 13.02 7.30 -2.96
N LEU A 22 12.41 8.45 -2.69
CA LEU A 22 11.16 8.54 -1.95
C LEU A 22 10.03 7.81 -2.69
N SER A 23 9.85 8.10 -3.99
CA SER A 23 8.83 7.42 -4.80
C SER A 23 9.05 5.90 -4.86
N GLN A 24 10.31 5.47 -5.03
CA GLN A 24 10.66 4.05 -5.03
C GLN A 24 10.36 3.39 -3.68
N ARG A 25 10.74 4.02 -2.57
CA ARG A 25 10.50 3.50 -1.22
C ARG A 25 9.01 3.39 -0.90
N VAL A 26 8.21 4.41 -1.23
CA VAL A 26 6.76 4.38 -1.05
C VAL A 26 6.14 3.25 -1.88
N ARG A 27 6.54 3.09 -3.14
CA ARG A 27 6.05 2.00 -4.00
C ARG A 27 6.35 0.61 -3.42
N VAL A 28 7.56 0.39 -2.92
CA VAL A 28 7.95 -0.90 -2.32
C VAL A 28 7.12 -1.20 -1.07
N ILE A 29 6.96 -0.22 -0.17
CA ILE A 29 6.17 -0.39 1.05
C ILE A 29 4.70 -0.63 0.71
N ALA A 30 4.12 0.15 -0.21
CA ALA A 30 2.72 0.01 -0.62
C ALA A 30 2.47 -1.36 -1.30
N MET A 31 3.43 -1.86 -2.10
CA MET A 31 3.35 -3.20 -2.66
C MET A 31 3.42 -4.28 -1.58
N ALA A 32 4.30 -4.14 -0.59
CA ALA A 32 4.37 -5.07 0.53
C ALA A 32 3.06 -5.08 1.34
N MET A 33 2.50 -3.90 1.62
CA MET A 33 1.20 -3.74 2.26
C MET A 33 0.08 -4.43 1.47
N LEU A 34 -0.02 -4.17 0.17
CA LEU A 34 -1.05 -4.78 -0.67
C LEU A 34 -0.96 -6.30 -0.68
N ASN A 35 0.25 -6.85 -0.84
CA ASN A 35 0.48 -8.29 -0.83
C ASN A 35 0.03 -8.91 0.49
N GLU A 36 0.41 -8.31 1.62
CA GLU A 36 0.05 -8.82 2.94
C GLU A 36 -1.47 -8.78 3.18
N ILE A 37 -2.13 -7.67 2.80
CA ILE A 37 -3.59 -7.52 2.87
C ILE A 37 -4.28 -8.59 2.02
N VAL A 38 -3.83 -8.79 0.78
CA VAL A 38 -4.42 -9.77 -0.14
C VAL A 38 -4.24 -11.19 0.37
N LEU A 39 -3.06 -11.55 0.87
CA LEU A 39 -2.78 -12.88 1.41
C LEU A 39 -3.59 -13.19 2.66
N ARG A 40 -3.76 -12.20 3.55
CA ARG A 40 -4.56 -12.33 4.79
C ARG A 40 -6.07 -12.23 4.57
N SER A 41 -6.49 -11.68 3.43
CA SER A 41 -7.90 -11.54 3.09
C SER A 41 -8.59 -12.92 3.10
N PRO A 42 -9.72 -13.08 3.83
CA PRO A 42 -10.47 -14.32 3.82
C PRO A 42 -11.04 -14.60 2.43
N VAL A 43 -11.13 -15.89 2.07
CA VAL A 43 -11.62 -16.33 0.77
C VAL A 43 -12.87 -17.18 0.94
N ASP A 44 -13.95 -16.70 0.35
CA ASP A 44 -15.17 -17.45 0.08
C ASP A 44 -15.39 -17.53 -1.44
N THR A 45 -16.07 -16.53 -2.01
CA THR A 45 -16.21 -16.36 -3.46
C THR A 45 -14.97 -15.73 -4.10
N GLY A 46 -14.10 -15.11 -3.30
CA GLY A 46 -13.00 -14.25 -3.77
C GLY A 46 -13.38 -12.76 -3.85
N ARG A 47 -14.63 -12.39 -3.52
CA ARG A 47 -15.10 -11.00 -3.61
C ARG A 47 -14.34 -10.04 -2.70
N PHE A 48 -14.13 -10.39 -1.43
CA PHE A 48 -13.41 -9.51 -0.50
C PHE A 48 -11.97 -9.29 -0.95
N ARG A 49 -11.24 -10.39 -1.23
CA ARG A 49 -9.87 -10.35 -1.74
C ARG A 49 -9.76 -9.52 -3.02
N GLY A 50 -10.70 -9.75 -3.96
CA GLY A 50 -10.83 -9.03 -5.22
C GLY A 50 -11.14 -7.54 -5.11
N ASN A 51 -11.64 -7.08 -3.96
CA ASN A 51 -12.09 -5.70 -3.76
C ASN A 51 -11.06 -4.77 -3.10
N ASN A 52 -9.85 -5.26 -2.82
CA ASN A 52 -8.78 -4.37 -2.38
C ASN A 52 -8.34 -3.49 -3.56
N ILE A 53 -8.56 -2.19 -3.44
CA ILE A 53 -8.31 -1.18 -4.48
C ILE A 53 -7.17 -0.28 -4.01
N VAL A 54 -6.22 -0.03 -4.90
CA VAL A 54 -5.13 0.93 -4.70
C VAL A 54 -5.43 2.20 -5.47
N SER A 55 -5.28 3.36 -4.84
CA SER A 55 -5.36 4.68 -5.50
C SER A 55 -4.24 5.61 -5.01
N VAL A 56 -3.89 6.59 -5.83
CA VAL A 56 -2.82 7.56 -5.55
C VAL A 56 -3.41 8.97 -5.53
N GLY A 57 -2.97 9.79 -4.58
CA GLY A 57 -3.40 11.19 -4.43
C GLY A 57 -4.73 11.37 -3.71
N GLY A 58 -5.60 10.35 -3.68
CA GLY A 58 -6.84 10.37 -2.90
C GLY A 58 -7.54 9.01 -2.84
N PRO A 59 -8.45 8.82 -1.86
CA PRO A 59 -9.21 7.59 -1.74
C PRO A 59 -10.29 7.48 -2.82
N VAL A 60 -10.67 6.25 -3.14
CA VAL A 60 -11.85 5.92 -3.95
C VAL A 60 -12.87 5.18 -3.10
N TYR A 61 -14.16 5.42 -3.35
CA TYR A 61 -15.27 4.85 -2.59
C TYR A 61 -16.11 3.85 -3.39
N THR A 62 -15.55 3.33 -4.47
CA THR A 62 -16.20 2.32 -5.31
C THR A 62 -15.89 0.91 -4.82
N ALA A 63 -16.84 0.00 -5.03
CA ALA A 63 -16.61 -1.43 -4.88
C ALA A 63 -16.63 -2.07 -6.27
N THR A 64 -15.71 -3.01 -6.51
CA THR A 64 -15.65 -3.79 -7.75
C THR A 64 -16.52 -5.02 -7.65
N GLU A 65 -16.99 -5.53 -8.80
CA GLU A 65 -17.66 -6.82 -8.88
C GLU A 65 -16.75 -8.04 -8.96
N ASN A 66 -15.44 -7.82 -9.10
CA ASN A 66 -14.48 -8.87 -9.39
C ASN A 66 -14.42 -9.96 -8.29
N LEU A 67 -14.24 -11.20 -8.73
CA LEU A 67 -14.07 -12.37 -7.88
C LEU A 67 -12.67 -12.94 -8.09
N ASP A 68 -11.75 -12.61 -7.19
CA ASP A 68 -10.35 -13.01 -7.31
C ASP A 68 -9.92 -13.83 -6.10
N LYS A 69 -10.10 -15.14 -6.18
CA LYS A 69 -9.69 -16.07 -5.11
C LYS A 69 -8.17 -16.12 -4.95
N SER A 70 -7.44 -15.95 -6.06
CA SER A 70 -5.97 -16.01 -6.07
C SER A 70 -5.34 -14.77 -5.45
N GLY A 71 -5.96 -13.60 -5.64
CA GLY A 71 -5.38 -12.29 -5.37
C GLY A 71 -4.48 -11.74 -6.47
N GLY A 72 -4.18 -12.53 -7.51
CA GLY A 72 -3.23 -12.17 -8.56
C GLY A 72 -3.66 -10.96 -9.38
N GLU A 73 -4.92 -10.93 -9.83
CA GLU A 73 -5.46 -9.79 -10.58
C GLU A 73 -5.51 -8.53 -9.71
N THR A 74 -5.85 -8.70 -8.44
CA THR A 74 -5.91 -7.62 -7.46
C THR A 74 -4.54 -6.98 -7.25
N ILE A 75 -3.51 -7.80 -7.05
CA ILE A 75 -2.12 -7.35 -6.91
C ILE A 75 -1.65 -6.67 -8.19
N GLN A 76 -1.92 -7.26 -9.35
CA GLN A 76 -1.51 -6.70 -10.65
C GLN A 76 -2.16 -5.33 -10.91
N ARG A 77 -3.46 -5.19 -10.61
CA ARG A 77 -4.17 -3.91 -10.71
C ARG A 77 -3.57 -2.86 -9.77
N GLY A 78 -3.24 -3.24 -8.54
CA GLY A 78 -2.57 -2.33 -7.59
C GLY A 78 -1.18 -1.88 -8.06
N LEU A 79 -0.39 -2.80 -8.62
CA LEU A 79 0.91 -2.49 -9.23
C LEU A 79 0.79 -1.48 -10.38
N SER A 80 -0.22 -1.66 -11.23
CA SER A 80 -0.52 -0.73 -12.32
C SER A 80 -0.92 0.65 -11.78
N ALA A 81 -1.74 0.72 -10.73
CA ALA A 81 -2.15 1.98 -10.10
C ALA A 81 -0.98 2.77 -9.48
N MET A 82 0.10 2.09 -9.09
CA MET A 82 1.32 2.70 -8.53
C MET A 82 2.39 2.98 -9.61
N SER A 83 2.10 2.72 -10.88
CA SER A 83 3.03 3.05 -11.98
C SER A 83 3.03 4.56 -12.19
N GLY A 84 4.20 5.19 -12.08
CA GLY A 84 4.34 6.65 -12.17
C GLY A 84 4.05 7.40 -10.88
N LEU A 85 4.23 6.75 -9.72
CA LEU A 85 4.12 7.42 -8.42
C LEU A 85 5.05 8.64 -8.34
N GLU A 86 4.45 9.82 -8.21
CA GLU A 86 5.18 11.07 -8.01
C GLU A 86 5.62 11.22 -6.54
N PRO A 87 6.75 11.90 -6.28
CA PRO A 87 7.20 12.15 -4.93
C PRO A 87 6.14 12.93 -4.13
N TYR A 88 6.10 12.69 -2.82
CA TYR A 88 5.17 13.35 -1.89
C TYR A 88 3.68 13.03 -2.10
N THR A 89 3.33 12.07 -2.96
CA THR A 89 1.95 11.57 -3.09
C THR A 89 1.63 10.48 -2.08
N GLN A 90 0.36 10.40 -1.69
CA GLN A 90 -0.12 9.36 -0.77
C GLN A 90 -0.78 8.20 -1.54
N VAL A 91 -0.47 6.98 -1.12
CA VAL A 91 -1.11 5.76 -1.61
C VAL A 91 -2.17 5.32 -0.62
N PHE A 92 -3.35 5.00 -1.14
CA PHE A 92 -4.47 4.44 -0.38
C PHE A 92 -4.67 2.98 -0.80
N ILE A 93 -4.90 2.10 0.16
CA ILE A 93 -5.34 0.71 -0.06
C ILE A 93 -6.65 0.56 0.70
N GLN A 94 -7.71 0.20 -0.01
CA GLN A 94 -9.07 0.28 0.52
C GLN A 94 -9.91 -0.92 0.13
N ASN A 95 -10.86 -1.27 0.99
CA ASN A 95 -11.93 -2.21 0.69
C ASN A 95 -13.28 -1.57 1.06
N ASN A 96 -14.08 -1.27 0.04
CA ASN A 96 -15.33 -0.52 0.20
C ASN A 96 -16.58 -1.42 0.29
N LEU A 97 -16.42 -2.72 0.59
CA LEU A 97 -17.57 -3.60 0.78
C LEU A 97 -18.24 -3.31 2.13
N PRO A 98 -19.59 -3.34 2.22
CA PRO A 98 -20.31 -3.05 3.47
C PRO A 98 -19.89 -3.94 4.66
N TYR A 99 -19.38 -5.14 4.39
CA TYR A 99 -18.94 -6.10 5.40
C TYR A 99 -17.43 -6.05 5.67
N ALA A 100 -16.68 -5.12 5.08
CA ALA A 100 -15.23 -5.04 5.27
C ALA A 100 -14.82 -4.72 6.71
N GLY A 101 -15.51 -3.77 7.36
CA GLY A 101 -15.29 -3.44 8.77
C GLY A 101 -15.48 -4.65 9.70
N PRO A 102 -16.63 -5.35 9.66
CA PRO A 102 -16.82 -6.58 10.42
C PRO A 102 -15.74 -7.65 10.21
N LEU A 103 -15.23 -7.81 8.97
CA LEU A 103 -14.13 -8.75 8.71
C LEU A 103 -12.81 -8.31 9.36
N GLU A 104 -12.53 -7.00 9.36
CA GLU A 104 -11.39 -6.43 10.08
C GLU A 104 -11.52 -6.64 11.59
N ASP A 105 -12.73 -6.53 12.13
CA ASP A 105 -13.03 -6.75 13.55
C ASP A 105 -13.09 -8.24 13.95
N GLY A 106 -12.66 -9.15 13.09
CA GLY A 106 -12.49 -10.57 13.41
C GLY A 106 -13.72 -11.45 13.22
N HIS A 107 -14.74 -11.00 12.48
CA HIS A 107 -15.94 -11.82 12.21
C HIS A 107 -15.67 -13.01 11.25
N SER A 108 -14.46 -13.12 10.70
CA SER A 108 -14.03 -14.25 9.88
C SER A 108 -13.26 -15.28 10.69
N LYS A 109 -13.65 -16.55 10.58
CA LYS A 109 -12.85 -17.68 11.10
C LYS A 109 -11.48 -17.80 10.43
N GLN A 110 -11.32 -17.29 9.20
CA GLN A 110 -10.05 -17.31 8.46
C GLN A 110 -9.16 -16.12 8.82
N ALA A 111 -9.73 -15.02 9.31
CA ALA A 111 -9.01 -13.80 9.68
C ALA A 111 -9.50 -13.25 11.04
N PRO A 112 -9.36 -14.03 12.14
CA PRO A 112 -9.90 -13.65 13.45
C PRO A 112 -9.17 -12.45 14.08
N ALA A 113 -7.96 -12.14 13.61
CA ALA A 113 -7.15 -11.01 14.08
C ALA A 113 -7.26 -9.77 13.18
N GLY A 114 -8.19 -9.77 12.21
CA GLY A 114 -8.29 -8.75 11.18
C GLY A 114 -7.33 -8.97 10.01
N ILE A 115 -7.32 -8.01 9.07
CA ILE A 115 -6.59 -8.06 7.81
C ILE A 115 -5.63 -6.86 7.73
N TYR A 116 -6.15 -5.64 7.81
CA TYR A 116 -5.41 -4.40 7.61
C TYR A 116 -4.48 -4.09 8.79
N ALA A 117 -4.97 -4.19 10.03
CA ALA A 117 -4.18 -3.87 11.22
C ALA A 117 -2.96 -4.80 11.36
N VAL A 118 -3.16 -6.11 11.18
CA VAL A 118 -2.08 -7.10 11.23
C VAL A 118 -1.11 -6.96 10.05
N SER A 119 -1.61 -6.61 8.86
CA SER A 119 -0.75 -6.35 7.70
C SER A 119 0.14 -5.14 7.93
N PHE A 120 -0.47 -4.05 8.42
CA PHE A 120 0.25 -2.83 8.78
C PHE A 120 1.33 -3.11 9.80
N ASN A 121 1.00 -3.76 10.92
CA ASN A 121 1.96 -4.08 11.96
C ASN A 121 3.14 -4.92 11.42
N GLY A 122 2.87 -5.94 10.60
CA GLY A 122 3.92 -6.78 10.01
C GLY A 122 4.83 -6.02 9.07
N VAL A 123 4.26 -5.23 8.14
CA VAL A 123 5.06 -4.47 7.17
C VAL A 123 5.79 -3.32 7.86
N SER A 124 5.18 -2.60 8.79
CA SER A 124 5.86 -1.53 9.53
C SER A 124 7.10 -2.03 10.28
N GLN A 125 7.08 -3.25 10.83
CA GLN A 125 8.25 -3.87 11.46
C GLN A 125 9.34 -4.25 10.46
N ALA A 126 8.98 -4.62 9.23
CA ALA A 126 9.94 -4.99 8.19
C ALA A 126 10.63 -3.76 7.56
N TYR A 127 10.01 -2.59 7.64
CA TYR A 127 10.49 -1.35 6.99
C TYR A 127 10.84 -0.22 7.97
N SER A 128 10.80 -0.50 9.28
CA SER A 128 11.22 0.40 10.38
C SER A 128 12.72 0.71 10.38
#